data_AF-A0A8T5K8M2-F1
#
_entry.id   AF-A0A8T5K8M2-F1
#
_cell.length_a   1.000
_cell.length_b   1.000
_cell.length_c   1.000
_cell.angle_alpha   90.00
_cell.angle_beta   90.00
_cell.angle_gamma   90.00
#
_symmetry.space_group_name_H-M   'P 1'
#
loop_
_entity.id
_entity.type
_entity.pdbx_description
1 polymer ?
#
loop_
_entity_poly.entity_id
_entity_poly.type
_entity_poly.pdbx_seq_one_letter_code
_entity_poly.pdbx_strand_id
1 'polypeptide(L)'
;MTDKYDNLILQITRLAGDEWTESKTAIWDEICRITGMEVNKKAVFDRINHLESVGHIESKSEKNRKQYRRKDSGDSHLQFIQIMKDFEWNQQRELEKIKKLKTITKANGKLGIKGKELLDHVQGEVDRAYMMIVRVGYQSQLNVIPNDIGNERIETLEDYIDVIMNALQKKYDKEVMKEYFQNHVKKLEFKI
;
A
#
# COMPACT_ATOMS: atom_id res chain seq x y z
N MET A 1 -1.04 -1.34 -4.13
CA MET A 1 -2.24 -1.22 -5.01
C MET A 1 -2.85 0.17 -4.84
N THR A 2 -2.92 0.96 -5.90
CA THR A 2 -3.86 2.10 -5.96
C THR A 2 -5.23 1.57 -6.39
N ASP A 3 -6.16 1.47 -5.45
CA ASP A 3 -7.57 1.11 -5.69
C ASP A 3 -8.23 2.13 -6.63
N LYS A 4 -9.44 1.83 -7.13
CA LYS A 4 -10.20 2.59 -8.16
C LYS A 4 -10.21 4.11 -7.94
N TYR A 5 -10.13 4.56 -6.69
CA TYR A 5 -10.18 5.99 -6.34
C TYR A 5 -8.85 6.57 -5.84
N ASP A 6 -7.82 5.76 -5.61
CA ASP A 6 -6.61 6.24 -4.94
C ASP A 6 -5.88 7.32 -5.75
N ASN A 7 -5.75 7.14 -7.07
CA ASN A 7 -5.14 8.14 -7.94
C ASN A 7 -5.92 9.46 -7.94
N LEU A 8 -7.25 9.40 -7.96
CA LEU A 8 -8.11 10.59 -7.90
C LEU A 8 -8.00 11.27 -6.53
N ILE A 9 -8.00 10.49 -5.43
CA ILE A 9 -7.82 11.02 -4.07
C ILE A 9 -6.47 11.73 -3.97
N LEU A 10 -5.40 11.12 -4.47
CA LEU A 10 -4.06 11.71 -4.47
C LEU A 10 -3.96 12.93 -5.37
N GLN A 11 -4.69 13.00 -6.48
CA GLN A 11 -4.74 14.18 -7.35
C GLN A 11 -5.49 15.32 -6.66
N ILE A 12 -6.67 15.06 -6.08
CA ILE A 12 -7.50 16.06 -5.41
C ILE A 12 -6.77 16.63 -4.19
N THR A 13 -6.14 15.76 -3.40
CA THR A 13 -5.35 16.17 -2.23
C THR A 13 -3.99 16.78 -2.58
N ARG A 14 -3.57 16.72 -3.86
CA ARG A 14 -2.41 17.44 -4.42
C ARG A 14 -2.77 18.82 -4.97
N LEU A 15 -3.94 18.95 -5.61
CA LEU A 15 -4.39 20.20 -6.26
C LEU A 15 -4.47 21.39 -5.29
N ALA A 16 -4.49 21.11 -3.99
CA ALA A 16 -4.48 22.11 -2.94
C ALA A 16 -3.10 22.75 -2.67
N GLY A 17 -1.98 22.19 -3.17
CA GLY A 17 -0.64 22.75 -2.87
C GLY A 17 -0.35 22.80 -1.36
N ASP A 18 -0.05 23.98 -0.80
CA ASP A 18 0.06 24.21 0.65
C ASP A 18 -1.28 24.19 1.40
N GLU A 19 -2.40 24.22 0.67
CA GLU A 19 -3.74 24.22 1.22
C GLU A 19 -4.21 22.81 1.59
N TRP A 20 -5.12 22.73 2.55
CA TRP A 20 -5.66 21.47 3.06
C TRP A 20 -7.08 21.25 2.51
N THR A 21 -7.37 20.06 1.99
CA THR A 21 -8.73 19.72 1.54
C THR A 21 -9.65 19.56 2.75
N GLU A 22 -10.76 20.31 2.75
CA GLU A 22 -11.63 20.54 3.93
C GLU A 22 -12.20 19.27 4.60
N SER A 23 -12.47 18.20 3.86
CA SER A 23 -13.03 16.96 4.43
C SER A 23 -13.01 15.78 3.46
N LYS A 24 -13.32 14.58 3.97
CA LYS A 24 -13.60 13.40 3.13
C LYS A 24 -14.79 13.60 2.19
N THR A 25 -15.81 14.32 2.65
CA THR A 25 -16.99 14.62 1.84
C THR A 25 -16.61 15.49 0.65
N ALA A 26 -15.76 16.51 0.85
CA ALA A 26 -15.28 17.35 -0.25
C ALA A 26 -14.47 16.55 -1.29
N ILE A 27 -13.60 15.64 -0.84
CA ILE A 27 -12.87 14.73 -1.76
C ILE A 27 -13.85 13.86 -2.54
N TRP A 28 -14.88 13.32 -1.88
CA TRP A 28 -15.92 12.51 -2.53
C TRP A 28 -16.75 13.32 -3.55
N ASP A 29 -17.19 14.53 -3.20
CA ASP A 29 -17.94 15.43 -4.10
C ASP A 29 -17.14 15.72 -5.37
N GLU A 30 -15.85 15.98 -5.22
CA GLU A 30 -14.95 16.25 -6.34
C GLU A 30 -14.73 15.01 -7.23
N ILE A 31 -14.65 13.81 -6.64
CA ILE A 31 -14.64 12.55 -7.43
C ILE A 31 -15.94 12.38 -8.20
N CYS A 32 -17.11 12.66 -7.61
CA CYS A 32 -18.39 12.63 -8.34
C CYS A 32 -18.36 13.62 -9.51
N ARG A 33 -17.84 14.83 -9.30
CA ARG A 33 -17.73 15.87 -10.34
C ARG A 33 -16.80 15.45 -11.48
N ILE A 34 -15.63 14.90 -11.17
CA ILE A 34 -14.63 14.45 -12.17
C ILE A 34 -15.16 13.25 -12.96
N THR A 35 -15.84 12.31 -12.31
CA THR A 35 -16.33 11.10 -12.96
C THR A 35 -17.68 11.29 -13.67
N GLY A 36 -18.42 12.36 -13.36
CA GLY A 36 -19.78 12.58 -13.86
C GLY A 36 -20.81 11.56 -13.34
N MET A 37 -20.46 10.81 -12.29
CA MET A 37 -21.24 9.70 -11.76
C MET A 37 -21.35 9.77 -10.24
N GLU A 38 -22.47 9.28 -9.71
CA GLU A 38 -22.59 9.06 -8.27
C GLU A 38 -21.72 7.87 -7.85
N VAL A 39 -20.68 8.12 -7.06
CA VAL A 39 -19.78 7.08 -6.53
C VAL A 39 -20.15 6.70 -5.09
N ASN A 40 -19.94 5.44 -4.72
CA ASN A 40 -20.20 4.98 -3.36
C ASN A 40 -19.30 5.71 -2.34
N LYS A 41 -19.93 6.51 -1.48
CA LYS A 41 -19.25 7.35 -0.49
C LYS A 41 -18.43 6.55 0.53
N LYS A 42 -18.95 5.41 1.00
CA LYS A 42 -18.23 4.55 1.94
C LYS A 42 -16.95 4.00 1.32
N ALA A 43 -17.02 3.56 0.06
CA ALA A 43 -15.85 3.04 -0.66
C ALA A 43 -14.73 4.10 -0.74
N VAL A 44 -15.08 5.36 -1.08
CA VAL A 44 -14.11 6.46 -1.09
C VAL A 44 -13.53 6.73 0.31
N PHE A 45 -14.37 6.72 1.35
CA PHE A 45 -13.93 7.00 2.72
C PHE A 45 -12.99 5.92 3.27
N ASP A 46 -13.24 4.66 2.94
CA ASP A 46 -12.37 3.54 3.29
C ASP A 46 -11.00 3.69 2.60
N ARG A 47 -10.96 4.16 1.34
CA ARG A 47 -9.71 4.47 0.64
C ARG A 47 -8.94 5.64 1.23
N ILE A 48 -9.63 6.72 1.61
CA ILE A 48 -8.98 7.85 2.29
C ILE A 48 -8.36 7.38 3.62
N ASN A 49 -9.08 6.59 4.42
CA ASN A 49 -8.53 6.00 5.65
C ASN A 49 -7.30 5.14 5.37
N HIS A 50 -7.36 4.31 4.33
CA HIS A 50 -6.24 3.47 3.95
C HIS A 50 -5.02 4.33 3.55
N LEU A 51 -5.18 5.28 2.63
CA LEU A 51 -4.12 6.20 2.18
C LEU A 51 -3.51 7.01 3.34
N GLU A 52 -4.33 7.39 4.32
CA GLU A 52 -3.86 8.05 5.54
C GLU A 52 -3.04 7.08 6.39
N SER A 53 -3.53 5.86 6.62
CA SER A 53 -2.83 4.85 7.40
C SER A 53 -1.49 4.42 6.81
N VAL A 54 -1.34 4.50 5.49
CA VAL A 54 -0.08 4.18 4.79
C VAL A 54 0.76 5.44 4.48
N GLY A 55 0.37 6.60 5.01
CA GLY A 55 1.17 7.83 4.95
C GLY A 55 1.24 8.52 3.58
N HIS A 56 0.36 8.19 2.64
CA HIS A 56 0.27 8.89 1.34
C HIS A 56 -0.48 10.22 1.43
N ILE A 57 -1.40 10.32 2.39
CA ILE A 57 -2.03 11.57 2.76
C ILE A 57 -1.81 11.81 4.25
N GLU A 58 -1.64 13.06 4.63
CA GLU A 58 -1.63 13.49 6.02
C GLU A 58 -2.95 14.19 6.34
N SER A 59 -3.30 14.21 7.62
CA SER A 59 -4.48 14.92 8.10
C SER A 59 -4.13 15.81 9.28
N LYS A 60 -4.88 16.89 9.44
CA LYS A 60 -4.86 17.72 10.64
C LYS A 60 -6.29 17.97 11.10
N SER A 61 -6.44 18.14 12.41
CA SER A 61 -7.69 18.59 13.00
C SER A 61 -7.60 20.09 13.26
N GLU A 62 -8.49 20.85 12.62
CA GLU A 62 -8.63 22.29 12.85
C GLU A 62 -10.07 22.58 13.30
N LYS A 63 -10.23 22.97 14.56
CA LYS A 63 -11.52 23.07 15.25
C LYS A 63 -12.29 21.73 15.17
N ASN A 64 -13.49 21.73 14.60
CA ASN A 64 -14.35 20.54 14.44
C ASN A 64 -14.23 19.89 13.06
N ARG A 65 -13.19 20.21 12.27
CA ARG A 65 -12.98 19.68 10.91
C ARG A 65 -11.65 18.93 10.83
N LYS A 66 -11.67 17.78 10.17
CA LYS A 66 -10.47 17.02 9.81
C LYS A 66 -10.19 17.27 8.33
N GLN A 67 -9.07 17.91 8.03
CA GLN A 67 -8.65 18.26 6.68
C GLN A 67 -7.54 17.30 6.22
N TYR A 68 -7.35 17.17 4.89
CA TYR A 68 -6.44 16.20 4.28
C TYR A 68 -5.54 16.87 3.25
N ARG A 69 -4.29 16.41 3.15
CA ARG A 69 -3.35 16.85 2.12
C ARG A 69 -2.51 15.66 1.68
N ARG A 70 -2.06 15.66 0.42
CA ARG A 70 -1.09 14.67 -0.04
C ARG A 70 0.24 14.89 0.67
N LYS A 71 0.83 13.81 1.20
CA LYS A 71 2.13 13.88 1.86
C LYS A 71 3.26 13.80 0.83
N ASP A 72 3.50 14.93 0.17
CA ASP A 72 4.56 15.06 -0.85
C ASP A 72 5.95 15.35 -0.26
N SER A 73 6.02 15.69 1.03
CA SER A 73 7.30 15.76 1.75
C SER A 73 7.98 14.39 1.80
N GLY A 74 9.29 14.38 1.59
CA GLY A 74 10.14 13.23 1.86
C GLY A 74 9.92 12.79 3.30
N ASP A 75 9.68 11.51 3.53
CA ASP A 75 9.63 11.02 4.91
C ASP A 75 10.98 11.31 5.56
N SER A 76 10.98 11.97 6.72
CA SER A 76 12.22 12.15 7.47
C SER A 76 12.83 10.79 7.79
N HIS A 77 14.14 10.73 8.02
CA HIS A 77 14.79 9.46 8.35
C HIS A 77 14.10 8.73 9.52
N LEU A 78 13.67 9.46 10.56
CA LEU A 78 12.91 8.89 11.67
C LEU A 78 11.54 8.34 11.26
N GLN A 79 10.83 9.02 10.36
CA GLN A 79 9.56 8.54 9.83
C GLN A 79 9.75 7.26 9.01
N PHE A 80 10.79 7.22 8.16
CA PHE A 80 11.12 6.02 7.40
C PHE A 80 11.45 4.83 8.31
N ILE A 81 12.26 5.04 9.36
CA ILE A 81 12.57 4.01 10.36
C ILE A 81 11.28 3.50 11.02
N GLN A 82 10.35 4.38 11.38
CA GLN A 82 9.11 3.96 12.03
C GLN A 82 8.23 3.13 11.10
N ILE A 83 8.16 3.50 9.82
CA ILE A 83 7.45 2.71 8.81
C ILE A 83 8.12 1.34 8.64
N MET A 84 9.44 1.27 8.58
CA MET A 84 10.16 0.00 8.48
C MET A 84 9.95 -0.90 9.69
N LYS A 85 9.84 -0.35 10.90
CA LYS A 85 9.48 -1.14 12.09
C LYS A 85 8.11 -1.82 11.96
N ASP A 86 7.14 -1.13 11.36
CA ASP A 86 5.81 -1.70 11.13
C ASP A 86 5.88 -2.83 10.10
N PHE A 87 6.65 -2.64 9.02
CA PHE A 87 6.93 -3.71 8.05
C PHE A 87 7.63 -4.91 8.70
N GLU A 88 8.69 -4.69 9.47
CA GLU A 88 9.42 -5.75 10.19
C GLU A 88 8.49 -6.52 11.12
N TRP A 89 7.63 -5.83 11.86
CA TRP A 89 6.65 -6.45 12.75
C TRP A 89 5.67 -7.33 11.98
N ASN A 90 5.15 -6.84 10.85
CA ASN A 90 4.26 -7.61 9.99
C ASN A 90 4.98 -8.82 9.39
N GLN A 91 6.22 -8.63 8.91
CA GLN A 91 7.07 -9.68 8.37
C GLN A 91 7.24 -10.83 9.37
N GLN A 92 7.58 -10.51 10.62
CA GLN A 92 7.79 -11.52 11.66
C GLN A 92 6.53 -12.34 11.92
N ARG A 93 5.36 -11.68 11.97
CA ARG A 93 4.07 -12.36 12.14
C ARG A 93 3.74 -13.26 10.96
N GLU A 94 4.05 -12.84 9.75
CA GLU A 94 3.84 -13.64 8.55
C GLU A 94 4.78 -14.82 8.47
N LEU A 95 6.08 -14.63 8.76
CA LEU A 95 7.07 -15.71 8.86
C LEU A 95 6.68 -16.74 9.91
N GLU A 96 6.16 -16.31 11.06
CA GLU A 96 5.64 -17.21 12.10
C GLU A 96 4.42 -18.01 11.62
N LYS A 97 3.51 -17.38 10.88
CA LYS A 97 2.37 -18.08 10.26
C LYS A 97 2.84 -19.08 9.21
N ILE A 98 3.77 -18.69 8.34
CA ILE A 98 4.40 -19.56 7.34
C ILE A 98 5.00 -20.76 8.06
N LYS A 99 5.81 -20.55 9.10
CA LYS A 99 6.44 -21.61 9.90
C LYS A 99 5.42 -22.59 10.49
N LYS A 100 4.30 -22.11 11.03
CA LYS A 100 3.26 -22.93 11.67
C LYS A 100 2.34 -23.66 10.68
N LEU A 101 2.01 -23.04 9.55
CA LEU A 101 1.05 -23.58 8.61
C LEU A 101 1.71 -24.66 7.73
N LYS A 102 1.26 -25.92 7.85
CA LYS A 102 1.85 -27.07 7.14
C LYS A 102 1.56 -27.05 5.64
N THR A 103 0.31 -26.77 5.26
CA THR A 103 -0.13 -26.65 3.87
C THR A 103 -1.04 -25.45 3.70
N ILE A 104 -1.00 -24.85 2.52
CA ILE A 104 -1.88 -23.74 2.09
C ILE A 104 -3.04 -24.24 1.22
N THR A 105 -2.99 -25.48 0.73
CA THR A 105 -4.01 -26.08 -0.14
C THR A 105 -4.80 -27.18 0.57
N LYS A 106 -6.00 -27.44 0.07
CA LYS A 106 -6.83 -28.61 0.41
C LYS A 106 -6.38 -29.81 -0.45
N ALA A 107 -6.88 -31.00 -0.12
CA ALA A 107 -6.57 -32.23 -0.86
C ALA A 107 -6.93 -32.16 -2.36
N ASN A 108 -7.85 -31.29 -2.76
CA ASN A 108 -8.22 -31.05 -4.16
C ASN A 108 -7.36 -29.98 -4.87
N GLY A 109 -6.23 -29.59 -4.28
CA GLY A 109 -5.30 -28.59 -4.83
C GLY A 109 -5.74 -27.13 -4.66
N LYS A 110 -7.00 -26.85 -4.28
CA LYS A 110 -7.48 -25.47 -4.10
C LYS A 110 -6.96 -24.86 -2.79
N LEU A 111 -6.78 -23.53 -2.76
CA LEU A 111 -6.41 -22.82 -1.53
C LEU A 111 -7.38 -23.10 -0.38
N GLY A 112 -6.82 -23.46 0.77
CA GLY A 112 -7.52 -23.52 2.05
C GLY A 112 -7.79 -22.12 2.59
N ILE A 113 -8.73 -21.99 3.52
CA ILE A 113 -9.09 -20.70 4.13
C ILE A 113 -7.86 -20.02 4.75
N LYS A 114 -7.12 -20.74 5.59
CA LYS A 114 -5.90 -20.23 6.24
C LYS A 114 -4.79 -19.90 5.25
N GLY A 115 -4.68 -20.67 4.16
CA GLY A 115 -3.73 -20.40 3.09
C GLY A 115 -4.08 -19.11 2.37
N LYS A 116 -5.36 -18.93 1.99
CA LYS A 116 -5.85 -17.71 1.38
C LYS A 116 -5.66 -16.49 2.28
N GLU A 117 -6.01 -16.57 3.56
CA GLU A 117 -5.81 -15.48 4.53
C GLU A 117 -4.34 -15.07 4.66
N LEU A 118 -3.42 -16.05 4.68
CA LEU A 118 -1.99 -15.76 4.69
C LEU A 118 -1.57 -15.04 3.41
N LEU A 119 -1.91 -15.57 2.23
CA LEU A 119 -1.48 -15.00 0.96
C LEU A 119 -2.12 -13.63 0.67
N ASP A 120 -3.39 -13.43 1.04
CA ASP A 120 -4.08 -12.14 0.93
C ASP A 120 -3.35 -11.08 1.78
N HIS A 121 -2.93 -11.44 3.00
CA HIS A 121 -2.21 -10.53 3.89
C HIS A 121 -0.82 -10.18 3.33
N VAL A 122 -0.05 -11.19 2.91
CA VAL A 122 1.29 -10.98 2.33
C VAL A 122 1.19 -10.11 1.08
N GLN A 123 0.24 -10.37 0.18
CA GLN A 123 0.02 -9.51 -0.99
C GLN A 123 -0.24 -8.06 -0.57
N GLY A 124 -1.06 -7.84 0.46
CA GLY A 124 -1.37 -6.50 0.95
C GLY A 124 -0.17 -5.75 1.55
N GLU A 125 0.78 -6.44 2.17
CA GLU A 125 2.02 -5.82 2.66
C GLU A 125 3.03 -5.60 1.52
N VAL A 126 3.20 -6.57 0.62
CA VAL A 126 4.05 -6.44 -0.58
C VAL A 126 3.58 -5.27 -1.45
N ASP A 127 2.27 -5.14 -1.65
CA ASP A 127 1.66 -4.01 -2.37
C ASP A 127 1.96 -2.66 -1.72
N ARG A 128 2.04 -2.60 -0.39
CA ARG A 128 2.39 -1.39 0.36
C ARG A 128 3.87 -1.06 0.21
N ALA A 129 4.74 -2.06 0.32
CA ALA A 129 6.18 -1.88 0.12
C ALA A 129 6.48 -1.36 -1.31
N TYR A 130 5.86 -1.93 -2.34
CA TYR A 130 5.99 -1.43 -3.72
C TYR A 130 5.52 0.02 -3.88
N MET A 131 4.40 0.39 -3.26
CA MET A 131 3.93 1.78 -3.30
C MET A 131 4.94 2.74 -2.66
N MET A 132 5.61 2.32 -1.59
CA MET A 132 6.67 3.11 -0.99
C MET A 132 7.91 3.20 -1.87
N ILE A 133 8.33 2.12 -2.51
CA ILE A 133 9.43 2.13 -3.49
C ILE A 133 9.14 3.18 -4.57
N VAL A 134 7.93 3.18 -5.14
CA VAL A 134 7.52 4.18 -6.14
C VAL A 134 7.57 5.61 -5.57
N ARG A 135 7.08 5.83 -4.35
CA ARG A 135 7.10 7.15 -3.71
C ARG A 135 8.52 7.64 -3.43
N VAL A 136 9.39 6.79 -2.90
CA VAL A 136 10.80 7.10 -2.62
C VAL A 136 11.55 7.38 -3.93
N GLY A 137 11.31 6.60 -4.97
CA GLY A 137 11.87 6.84 -6.31
C GLY A 137 11.45 8.19 -6.87
N TYR A 138 10.16 8.53 -6.77
CA TYR A 138 9.66 9.84 -7.20
C TYR A 138 10.25 11.00 -6.39
N GLN A 139 10.37 10.84 -5.06
CA GLN A 139 10.98 11.85 -4.19
C GLN A 139 12.47 12.09 -4.53
N SER A 140 13.19 11.02 -4.88
CA SER A 140 14.59 11.10 -5.32
C SER A 140 14.71 11.83 -6.65
N GLN A 141 13.86 11.50 -7.63
CA GLN A 141 13.80 12.19 -8.93
C GLN A 141 13.50 13.69 -8.81
N LEU A 142 12.68 14.08 -7.84
CA LEU A 142 12.37 15.48 -7.55
C LEU A 142 13.42 16.17 -6.65
N ASN A 143 14.50 15.49 -6.25
CA ASN A 143 15.50 15.96 -5.30
C ASN A 143 14.92 16.38 -3.93
N VAL A 144 13.77 15.80 -3.55
CA VAL A 144 13.18 15.97 -2.21
C VAL A 144 13.99 15.21 -1.16
N ILE A 145 14.57 14.07 -1.57
CA ILE A 145 15.57 13.33 -0.81
C ILE A 145 16.81 13.12 -1.69
N PRO A 146 18.02 13.03 -1.10
CA PRO A 146 19.21 12.64 -1.84
C PRO A 146 19.06 11.26 -2.51
N ASN A 147 19.63 11.09 -3.70
CA ASN A 147 19.49 9.86 -4.49
C ASN A 147 20.08 8.63 -3.79
N ASP A 148 21.20 8.79 -3.08
CA ASP A 148 21.83 7.74 -2.27
C ASP A 148 20.89 7.26 -1.17
N ILE A 149 20.26 8.19 -0.43
CA ILE A 149 19.25 7.88 0.59
C ILE A 149 18.01 7.24 -0.03
N GLY A 150 17.60 7.70 -1.21
CA GLY A 150 16.51 7.10 -1.97
C GLY A 150 16.76 5.64 -2.32
N ASN A 151 17.95 5.35 -2.86
CA ASN A 151 18.36 4.00 -3.22
C ASN A 151 18.44 3.08 -2.00
N GLU A 152 19.08 3.52 -0.91
CA GLU A 152 19.17 2.74 0.35
C GLU A 152 17.77 2.33 0.87
N ARG A 153 16.82 3.26 0.82
CA ARG A 153 15.43 3.01 1.25
C ARG A 153 14.71 2.04 0.32
N ILE A 154 14.94 2.14 -0.99
CA ILE A 154 14.38 1.20 -1.97
C ILE A 154 14.92 -0.20 -1.72
N GLU A 155 16.25 -0.35 -1.61
CA GLU A 155 16.90 -1.64 -1.32
C GLU A 155 16.36 -2.26 -0.03
N THR A 156 16.18 -1.46 1.03
CA THR A 156 15.60 -1.94 2.30
C THR A 156 14.17 -2.47 2.12
N LEU A 157 13.35 -1.83 1.29
CA LEU A 157 11.98 -2.27 1.01
C LEU A 157 11.95 -3.52 0.11
N GLU A 158 12.88 -3.63 -0.84
CA GLU A 158 13.06 -4.80 -1.69
C GLU A 158 13.49 -6.01 -0.85
N ASP A 159 14.46 -5.84 0.05
CA ASP A 159 14.89 -6.87 1.00
C ASP A 159 13.72 -7.37 1.88
N TYR A 160 12.86 -6.45 2.34
CA TYR A 160 11.65 -6.80 3.08
C TYR A 160 10.73 -7.74 2.26
N ILE A 161 10.50 -7.41 0.98
CA ILE A 161 9.67 -8.23 0.09
C ILE A 161 10.33 -9.59 -0.16
N ASP A 162 11.64 -9.60 -0.42
CA ASP A 162 12.38 -10.81 -0.78
C ASP A 162 12.40 -11.83 0.36
N VAL A 163 12.59 -11.40 1.59
CA VAL A 163 12.59 -12.30 2.76
C VAL A 163 11.27 -13.09 2.84
N ILE A 164 10.13 -12.42 2.69
CA ILE A 164 8.83 -13.08 2.83
C ILE A 164 8.47 -13.94 1.62
N MET A 165 8.75 -13.46 0.41
CA MET A 165 8.50 -14.20 -0.83
C MET A 165 9.37 -15.47 -0.89
N ASN A 166 10.63 -15.38 -0.48
CA ASN A 166 11.52 -16.53 -0.38
C ASN A 166 11.04 -17.55 0.66
N ALA A 167 10.52 -17.10 1.81
CA ALA A 167 9.97 -17.99 2.82
C ALA A 167 8.75 -18.77 2.31
N LEU A 168 7.85 -18.11 1.57
CA LEU A 168 6.70 -18.75 0.93
C LEU A 168 7.14 -19.77 -0.12
N GLN A 169 8.02 -19.40 -1.05
CA GLN A 169 8.47 -20.27 -2.14
C GLN A 169 9.32 -21.46 -1.67
N LYS A 170 10.03 -21.33 -0.55
CA LYS A 170 10.77 -22.44 0.07
C LYS A 170 9.85 -23.46 0.70
N LYS A 171 8.70 -23.04 1.22
CA LYS A 171 7.81 -23.89 2.00
C LYS A 171 6.65 -24.48 1.20
N TYR A 172 6.10 -23.71 0.27
CA TYR A 172 4.88 -24.06 -0.45
C TYR A 172 5.14 -24.25 -1.94
N ASP A 173 4.19 -24.89 -2.60
CA ASP A 173 4.26 -25.18 -4.03
C ASP A 173 4.43 -23.90 -4.87
N LYS A 174 5.46 -23.90 -5.73
CA LYS A 174 5.83 -22.74 -6.53
C LYS A 174 4.78 -22.38 -7.58
N GLU A 175 4.06 -23.35 -8.12
CA GLU A 175 3.00 -23.10 -9.10
C GLU A 175 1.81 -22.42 -8.45
N VAL A 176 1.41 -22.86 -7.25
CA VAL A 176 0.35 -22.22 -6.45
C VAL A 176 0.72 -20.78 -6.09
N MET A 177 1.97 -20.54 -5.69
CA MET A 177 2.47 -19.18 -5.42
C MET A 177 2.45 -18.33 -6.68
N LYS A 178 3.00 -18.84 -7.78
CA LYS A 178 3.04 -18.13 -9.06
C LYS A 178 1.62 -17.80 -9.54
N GLU A 179 0.70 -18.76 -9.54
CA GLU A 179 -0.68 -18.53 -9.95
C GLU A 179 -1.34 -17.45 -9.08
N TYR A 180 -1.21 -17.55 -7.75
CA TYR A 180 -1.85 -16.60 -6.85
C TYR A 180 -1.29 -15.18 -7.03
N PHE A 181 0.03 -15.01 -6.92
CA PHE A 181 0.66 -13.69 -7.01
C PHE A 181 0.62 -13.13 -8.43
N GLN A 182 0.78 -13.92 -9.50
CA GLN A 182 0.63 -13.43 -10.88
C GLN A 182 -0.80 -13.06 -11.23
N ASN A 183 -1.80 -13.80 -10.75
CA ASN A 183 -3.20 -13.39 -10.97
C ASN A 183 -3.52 -12.11 -10.22
N HIS A 184 -2.85 -11.84 -9.09
CA HIS A 184 -2.97 -10.56 -8.39
C HIS A 184 -2.15 -9.46 -9.07
N VAL A 185 -0.95 -9.73 -9.59
CA VAL A 185 -0.17 -8.81 -10.44
C VAL A 185 -0.91 -8.47 -11.72
N LYS A 186 -1.55 -9.42 -12.40
CA LYS A 186 -2.41 -9.14 -13.56
C LYS A 186 -3.62 -8.28 -13.18
N LYS A 187 -4.21 -8.49 -11.99
CA LYS A 187 -5.23 -7.56 -11.47
C LYS A 187 -4.68 -6.16 -11.19
N LEU A 188 -3.37 -6.02 -10.98
CA LEU A 188 -2.66 -4.73 -10.90
C LEU A 188 -2.34 -4.15 -12.29
N GLU A 189 -1.98 -4.98 -13.28
CA GLU A 189 -1.62 -4.58 -14.65
C GLU A 189 -2.82 -4.23 -15.54
N PHE A 190 -4.00 -4.85 -15.33
CA PHE A 190 -5.24 -4.49 -16.03
C PHE A 190 -5.90 -3.27 -15.38
N LYS A 191 -5.30 -2.09 -15.57
CA LYS A 191 -5.90 -0.75 -15.48
C LYS A 191 -4.86 0.31 -15.87
N ILE A 192 -4.62 0.44 -17.17
CA ILE A 192 -4.12 1.66 -17.81
C ILE A 192 -5.28 2.23 -18.61
#